data_AF-A0A0F9IQR6-F1
#
_entry.id   AF-A0A0F9IQR6-F1
#
_cell.length_a   1.000
_cell.length_b   1.000
_cell.length_c   1.000
_cell.angle_alpha   90.00
_cell.angle_beta   90.00
_cell.angle_gamma   90.00
#
_symmetry.space_group_name_H-M   'P 1'
#
loop_
_entity.id
_entity.type
_entity.pdbx_description
1 polymer ?
#
loop_
_entity_poly.entity_id
_entity_poly.type
_entity_poly.pdbx_seq_one_letter_code
_entity_poly.pdbx_strand_id
1 'polypeptide(L)' 'MSANRDENTSLDRCTGDHATERTYRAYDLKPGKDTIAGVAIADFIRPHIKGGWYIPMADGSRRRIKRIDTPVTVGW' A
#
# COMPACT_ATOMS: atom_id res chain seq x y z
N MET A 1 -23.08 26.31 -13.72
CA MET A 1 -21.66 25.92 -13.80
C MET A 1 -21.47 24.79 -12.80
N SER A 2 -21.48 23.54 -13.28
CA SER A 2 -21.41 22.36 -12.41
C SER A 2 -19.96 22.14 -11.99
N ALA A 3 -19.69 22.26 -10.68
CA ALA A 3 -18.41 21.90 -10.11
C ALA A 3 -18.31 20.37 -10.08
N ASN A 4 -17.49 19.80 -10.96
CA ASN A 4 -17.10 18.40 -10.85
C ASN A 4 -16.20 18.28 -9.61
N ARG A 5 -16.76 17.65 -8.58
CA ARG A 5 -16.12 17.37 -7.31
C ARG A 5 -15.11 16.23 -7.53
N ASP A 6 -13.87 16.58 -7.87
CA ASP A 6 -12.75 15.66 -7.80
C ASP A 6 -12.45 15.39 -6.32
N GLU A 7 -13.13 14.39 -5.75
CA GLU A 7 -12.94 13.87 -4.39
C GLU A 7 -11.60 13.12 -4.25
N ASN A 8 -10.49 13.76 -4.63
CA ASN A 8 -9.12 13.29 -4.36
C ASN A 8 -8.35 14.28 -3.49
N THR A 9 -9.05 15.00 -2.62
CA THR A 9 -8.47 15.96 -1.67
C THR A 9 -8.27 15.31 -0.31
N SER A 10 -7.27 14.44 -0.18
CA SER A 10 -6.70 14.12 1.14
C SER A 10 -5.19 13.86 1.14
N LEU A 11 -4.49 14.12 0.02
CA LEU A 11 -3.04 13.86 -0.08
C LEU A 11 -2.17 15.11 0.15
N ASP A 12 -2.75 16.26 0.46
CA ASP A 12 -2.01 17.52 0.49
C ASP A 12 -2.06 18.17 1.88
N ARG A 13 -1.08 17.81 2.72
CA ARG A 13 -0.38 18.63 3.73
C ARG A 13 0.26 17.73 4.80
N CYS A 14 1.48 17.29 4.53
CA CYS A 14 2.38 16.84 5.58
C CYS A 14 3.66 17.68 5.52
N THR A 15 3.55 18.91 6.02
CA THR A 15 4.70 19.74 6.41
C THR A 15 5.07 19.36 7.84
N GLY A 16 6.15 18.59 8.01
CA GLY A 16 6.72 18.21 9.29
C GLY A 16 7.14 16.73 9.33
N ASP A 17 8.33 16.47 9.86
CA ASP A 17 8.97 15.15 10.06
C ASP A 17 8.12 14.15 10.88
N HIS A 18 7.03 13.67 10.32
CA HIS A 18 6.30 12.49 10.78
C HIS A 18 6.27 11.48 9.64
N ALA A 19 6.72 10.25 9.89
CA ALA A 19 6.52 9.12 9.00
C ALA A 19 5.02 8.96 8.75
N THR A 20 4.55 9.50 7.63
CA THR A 20 3.12 9.56 7.32
C THR A 20 2.70 8.17 6.86
N GLU A 21 1.97 7.47 7.72
CA GLU A 21 1.21 6.30 7.30
C GLU A 21 0.34 6.70 6.10
N ARG A 22 0.55 6.07 4.95
CA ARG A 22 -0.22 6.28 3.71
C ARG A 22 -0.95 5.01 3.38
N THR A 23 -2.17 5.09 2.86
CA THR A 23 -2.91 3.91 2.44
C THR A 23 -2.92 3.83 0.91
N TYR A 24 -2.37 2.77 0.34
CA TYR A 24 -2.41 2.49 -1.10
C TYR A 24 -3.26 1.28 -1.40
N ARG A 25 -3.80 1.17 -2.62
CA ARG A 25 -4.32 -0.12 -3.09
C ARG A 25 -3.15 -1.07 -3.24
N ALA A 26 -3.38 -2.35 -3.00
CA ALA A 26 -2.30 -3.31 -2.97
C ALA A 26 -1.55 -3.37 -4.33
N TYR A 27 -2.26 -3.25 -5.46
CA TYR A 27 -1.63 -3.20 -6.79
C TYR A 27 -0.80 -1.93 -7.07
N ASP A 28 -0.97 -0.86 -6.29
CA ASP A 28 -0.21 0.39 -6.45
C ASP A 28 1.14 0.38 -5.70
N LEU A 29 1.37 -0.66 -4.88
CA LEU A 29 2.57 -0.82 -4.07
C LEU A 29 3.81 -1.08 -4.92
N LYS A 30 4.91 -0.41 -4.58
CA LYS A 30 6.18 -0.45 -5.33
C LYS A 30 7.26 -1.19 -4.53
N PRO A 31 7.73 -2.34 -5.03
CA PRO A 31 8.85 -3.08 -4.44
C PRO A 31 10.09 -2.19 -4.29
N GLY A 32 10.81 -2.33 -3.17
CA GLY A 32 12.01 -1.57 -2.85
C GLY A 32 11.81 -0.08 -2.55
N LYS A 33 10.60 0.46 -2.71
CA LYS A 33 10.27 1.86 -2.38
C LYS A 33 9.33 1.96 -1.18
N ASP A 34 8.27 1.16 -1.17
CA ASP A 34 7.27 1.19 -0.10
C ASP A 34 7.61 0.18 1.00
N THR A 35 7.31 0.55 2.26
CA THR A 35 7.43 -0.32 3.44
C THR A 35 6.07 -0.57 4.06
N ILE A 36 5.84 -1.78 4.57
CA ILE A 36 4.66 -2.11 5.39
C ILE A 36 5.18 -2.41 6.78
N ALA A 37 4.82 -1.57 7.76
CA ALA A 37 5.26 -1.71 9.14
C ALA A 37 6.79 -1.85 9.30
N GLY A 38 7.58 -0.97 8.68
CA GLY A 38 9.05 -1.01 8.78
C GLY A 38 9.74 -1.94 7.78
N VAL A 39 9.02 -2.86 7.13
CA VAL A 39 9.63 -3.87 6.26
C VAL A 39 9.40 -3.53 4.80
N ALA A 40 10.48 -3.49 4.02
CA ALA A 40 10.41 -3.22 2.59
C ALA A 40 9.64 -4.33 1.85
N ILE A 41 8.89 -3.93 0.83
CA ILE A 41 8.26 -4.88 -0.10
C ILE A 41 9.35 -5.45 -1.01
N ALA A 42 9.45 -6.78 -1.08
CA ALA A 42 10.48 -7.45 -1.87
C ALA A 42 10.13 -7.53 -3.36
N ASP A 43 8.85 -7.74 -3.66
CA ASP A 43 8.38 -8.01 -5.02
C ASP A 43 6.88 -7.72 -5.16
N PHE A 44 6.37 -7.76 -6.39
CA PHE A 44 4.98 -7.53 -6.71
C PHE A 44 4.04 -8.51 -6.02
N ILE A 45 2.79 -8.10 -5.88
CA ILE A 45 1.71 -8.94 -5.37
C ILE A 45 1.54 -10.21 -6.18
N ARG A 46 1.32 -11.32 -5.48
CA ARG A 46 1.14 -12.64 -6.08
C ARG A 46 -0.16 -13.30 -5.61
N PRO A 47 -0.86 -14.05 -6.49
CA PRO A 47 -2.02 -14.84 -6.09
C PRO A 47 -1.58 -16.00 -5.17
N HIS A 48 -2.41 -16.33 -4.19
CA HIS A 48 -2.15 -17.45 -3.28
C HIS A 48 -3.00 -18.67 -3.68
N ILE A 49 -2.39 -19.86 -3.72
CA ILE A 49 -3.05 -21.10 -4.18
C ILE A 49 -4.27 -21.46 -3.32
N LYS A 50 -4.26 -21.18 -2.01
CA LYS A 50 -5.41 -21.40 -1.10
C LYS A 50 -6.40 -20.23 -1.08
N GLY A 51 -6.41 -19.40 -2.11
CA GLY A 51 -7.25 -18.23 -2.25
C GLY A 51 -6.70 -16.95 -1.61
N GLY A 52 -7.02 -15.83 -2.25
CA GLY A 52 -6.53 -14.49 -1.90
C GLY A 52 -5.21 -14.15 -2.58
N TRP A 53 -4.56 -13.12 -2.07
CA TRP A 53 -3.30 -12.60 -2.58
C TRP A 53 -2.31 -12.42 -1.43
N TYR A 54 -1.03 -12.28 -1.74
CA TYR A 54 -0.02 -11.91 -0.75
C TYR A 54 1.00 -10.95 -1.33
N ILE A 55 1.58 -10.15 -0.44
CA ILE A 55 2.70 -9.25 -0.71
C ILE A 55 3.95 -9.90 -0.12
N PRO A 56 4.96 -10.24 -0.93
CA PRO A 56 6.24 -10.73 -0.44
C PRO A 56 7.06 -9.57 0.19
N MET A 57 7.56 -9.80 1.40
CA MET A 57 8.33 -8.83 2.17
C MET A 57 9.82 -9.17 2.15
N ALA A 58 10.69 -8.16 2.34
CA ALA A 58 12.15 -8.31 2.28
C ALA A 58 12.73 -9.16 3.41
N ASP A 59 12.02 -9.26 4.54
CA ASP A 59 12.37 -10.16 5.66
C ASP A 59 12.00 -11.64 5.40
N GLY A 60 11.47 -11.96 4.21
CA GLY A 60 11.01 -13.29 3.83
C GLY A 60 9.58 -13.60 4.29
N SER A 61 8.94 -12.71 5.05
CA SER A 61 7.55 -12.84 5.44
C SER A 61 6.60 -12.55 4.26
N ARG A 62 5.32 -12.89 4.44
CA ARG A 62 4.27 -12.67 3.44
C ARG A 62 3.08 -12.02 4.10
N ARG A 63 2.67 -10.85 3.61
CA ARG A 63 1.46 -10.16 4.06
C ARG A 63 0.28 -10.68 3.24
N ARG A 64 -0.63 -11.44 3.85
CA ARG A 64 -1.85 -11.92 3.18
C ARG A 64 -2.86 -10.78 3.04
N ILE A 65 -3.47 -10.65 1.87
CA ILE A 65 -4.56 -9.72 1.59
C ILE A 65 -5.72 -10.46 0.92
N LYS A 66 -6.94 -9.98 1.17
CA LYS A 66 -8.15 -10.67 0.72
C LYS A 66 -8.37 -10.53 -0.79
N ARG A 67 -8.07 -9.36 -1.33
CA ARG A 67 -8.25 -8.99 -2.75
C ARG A 67 -7.15 -8.02 -3.19
N ILE A 68 -6.92 -7.91 -4.50
CA ILE A 68 -5.88 -7.03 -5.05
C ILE A 68 -6.17 -5.54 -4.84
N ASP A 69 -7.44 -5.15 -4.71
CA ASP A 69 -7.90 -3.80 -4.42
C ASP A 69 -7.94 -3.49 -2.91
N THR A 70 -7.45 -4.38 -2.05
CA THR A 70 -7.45 -4.16 -0.60
C THR A 70 -6.59 -2.93 -0.29
N PRO A 71 -7.10 -1.93 0.46
CA PRO A 71 -6.28 -0.85 0.97
C PRO A 71 -5.22 -1.39 1.95
N VAL A 72 -3.97 -1.00 1.76
CA VAL A 72 -2.83 -1.39 2.58
C VAL A 72 -2.18 -0.13 3.11
N THR A 73 -2.14 -0.01 4.43
CA THR A 73 -1.36 1.02 5.10
C THR A 73 0.13 0.69 4.93
N VAL A 74 0.84 1.62 4.32
CA VAL A 74 2.28 1.67 4.20
C VAL A 74 2.84 2.77 5.08
N GLY A 75 4.12 2.68 5.36
CA GLY A 75 4.70 3.30 6.55
C GLY A 75 4.81 2.23 7.62
N TRP A 76 6.03 1.92 8.00
CA TRP A 76 6.80 2.66 8.99
C TRP A 76 8.26 2.62 8.53
#